data_AF-A0A917UKH4-F1
#
_entry.id   AF-A0A917UKH4-F1
#
_cell.length_a   1.000
_cell.length_b   1.000
_cell.length_c   1.000
_cell.angle_alpha   90.00
_cell.angle_beta   90.00
_cell.angle_gamma   90.00
#
_symmetry.space_group_name_H-M   'P 1'
#
loop_
_entity.id
_entity.type
_entity.pdbx_description
1 polymer ?
#
loop_
_entity_poly.entity_id
_entity_poly.type
_entity_poly.pdbx_seq_one_letter_code
_entity_poly.pdbx_strand_id
1 'polypeptide(L)'
;MSEDGGNGDEGEKVKVPELLDVVWVALGFAVWVILVAKFLKSQGISRTEDLGKGGGLLMLISMGAATYCFSAIGSQLGREVERGKITWATYWTTLIGIAVATFAFLGVTGIDDFLKLWDSVK
;
A
#
# COMPACT_ATOMS: atom_id res chain seq x y z
N MET A 1 37.01 0.34 46.88
CA MET A 1 37.68 0.93 45.70
C MET A 1 37.12 0.16 44.51
N SER A 2 35.85 0.31 44.14
CA SER A 2 35.05 1.53 43.87
C SER A 2 35.67 2.34 42.75
N GLU A 3 35.18 2.12 41.54
CA GLU A 3 34.74 3.09 40.51
C GLU A 3 34.53 2.27 39.21
N ASP A 4 33.31 2.05 38.69
CA ASP A 4 32.25 2.96 38.21
C ASP A 4 32.28 3.08 36.67
N GLY A 5 31.07 3.13 36.10
CA GLY A 5 30.82 3.89 34.88
C GLY A 5 31.12 3.19 33.56
N GLY A 6 30.12 2.47 33.03
CA GLY A 6 30.14 2.02 31.64
C GLY A 6 28.75 1.75 31.08
N ASN A 7 27.77 2.56 31.48
CA ASN A 7 26.45 2.64 30.86
C ASN A 7 26.62 3.04 29.38
N GLY A 8 26.75 2.04 28.50
CA GLY A 8 26.68 2.21 27.07
C GLY A 8 25.27 1.92 26.64
N ASP A 9 24.44 2.97 26.63
CA ASP A 9 23.11 3.02 26.03
C ASP A 9 23.00 1.99 24.89
N GLU A 10 22.22 0.94 25.14
CA GLU A 10 21.60 0.20 24.07
C GLU A 10 20.77 1.22 23.33
N GLY A 11 21.36 1.80 22.27
CA GLY A 11 20.67 2.68 21.35
C GLY A 11 19.44 1.92 20.92
N GLU A 12 18.32 2.27 21.52
CA GLU A 12 16.99 1.85 21.13
C GLU A 12 16.89 2.35 19.71
N LYS A 13 17.30 1.47 18.78
CA LYS A 13 17.04 1.63 17.37
C LYS A 13 15.55 1.83 17.38
N VAL A 14 15.12 3.06 17.10
CA VAL A 14 13.76 3.38 16.79
C VAL A 14 13.49 2.51 15.58
N LYS A 15 13.10 1.26 15.87
CA LYS A 15 12.52 0.33 14.93
C LYS A 15 11.41 1.20 14.39
N VAL A 16 11.47 1.54 13.11
CA VAL A 16 10.41 2.29 12.46
C VAL A 16 9.55 1.22 11.80
N PRO A 17 8.70 0.50 12.57
CA PRO A 17 8.54 -0.93 12.34
C PRO A 17 7.08 -1.30 12.14
N GLU A 18 6.79 -2.13 11.16
CA GLU A 18 5.43 -2.63 10.91
C GLU A 18 4.41 -1.57 10.45
N LEU A 19 4.20 -0.48 11.20
CA LEU A 19 3.18 0.54 10.95
C LEU A 19 3.33 1.22 9.58
N LEU A 20 4.56 1.50 9.15
CA LEU A 20 4.81 2.07 7.83
C LEU A 20 4.51 1.07 6.72
N ASP A 21 4.99 -0.16 6.84
CA ASP A 21 4.66 -1.23 5.89
C ASP A 21 3.15 -1.48 5.84
N VAL A 22 2.45 -1.42 6.98
CA VAL A 22 1.00 -1.55 7.06
C VAL A 22 0.29 -0.46 6.24
N VAL A 23 0.74 0.79 6.29
CA VAL A 23 0.14 1.86 5.47
C VAL A 23 0.30 1.59 3.97
N TRP A 24 1.48 1.13 3.54
CA TRP A 24 1.71 0.80 2.12
C TRP A 24 0.96 -0.45 1.67
N VAL A 25 0.87 -1.47 2.54
CA VAL A 25 0.08 -2.67 2.30
C VAL A 25 -1.41 -2.33 2.21
N ALA A 26 -1.93 -1.48 3.10
CA ALA A 26 -3.30 -1.00 3.05
C ALA A 26 -3.60 -0.23 1.76
N LEU A 27 -2.65 0.62 1.31
CA LEU A 27 -2.76 1.32 0.03
C LEU A 27 -2.79 0.34 -1.15
N GLY A 28 -1.89 -0.65 -1.18
CA GLY A 28 -1.86 -1.69 -2.20
C GLY A 28 -3.13 -2.53 -2.24
N PHE A 29 -3.70 -2.83 -1.06
CA PHE A 29 -4.96 -3.53 -0.94
C PHE A 29 -6.13 -2.70 -1.50
N ALA A 30 -6.21 -1.41 -1.15
CA ALA A 30 -7.25 -0.52 -1.69
C ALA A 30 -7.19 -0.44 -3.23
N VAL A 31 -5.98 -0.31 -3.79
CA VAL A 31 -5.74 -0.32 -5.24
C VAL A 31 -6.17 -1.64 -5.86
N TRP A 32 -5.84 -2.77 -5.24
CA TRP A 32 -6.26 -4.08 -5.71
C TRP A 32 -7.78 -4.23 -5.75
N VAL A 33 -8.49 -3.83 -4.69
CA VAL A 33 -9.97 -3.88 -4.65
C VAL A 33 -10.57 -3.07 -5.80
N ILE A 34 -10.04 -1.87 -6.07
CA ILE A 34 -10.51 -1.02 -7.18
C ILE A 34 -10.25 -1.69 -8.53
N LEU A 35 -9.07 -2.27 -8.73
CA LEU A 35 -8.73 -2.99 -9.96
C LEU A 35 -9.63 -4.20 -10.18
N VAL A 36 -9.90 -4.97 -9.13
CA VAL A 36 -10.83 -6.12 -9.16
C VAL A 36 -12.24 -5.69 -9.51
N ALA A 37 -12.77 -4.64 -8.86
CA ALA A 37 -14.10 -4.11 -9.14
C ALA A 37 -14.23 -3.66 -10.61
N LYS A 38 -13.21 -2.96 -11.12
CA LYS A 38 -13.14 -2.55 -12.53
C LYS A 38 -13.02 -3.74 -13.48
N PHE A 39 -12.21 -4.74 -13.14
CA PHE A 39 -12.05 -5.94 -13.94
C PHE A 39 -13.37 -6.72 -14.06
N LEU A 40 -14.06 -6.94 -12.94
CA LEU A 40 -15.39 -7.57 -12.92
C LEU A 40 -16.40 -6.79 -13.76
N LYS A 41 -16.44 -5.46 -13.60
CA LYS A 41 -17.30 -4.58 -14.42
C LYS A 41 -16.96 -4.68 -15.91
N SER A 42 -15.68 -4.73 -16.28
CA SER A 42 -15.24 -4.80 -17.68
C SER A 42 -15.57 -6.13 -18.35
N GLN A 43 -15.58 -7.22 -17.59
CA GLN A 43 -15.87 -8.55 -18.10
C GLN A 43 -17.38 -8.79 -18.28
N GLY A 44 -18.25 -7.91 -17.77
CA GLY A 44 -19.70 -8.10 -17.85
C GLY A 44 -20.21 -9.36 -17.14
N ILE A 45 -19.37 -9.99 -16.32
CA ILE A 45 -19.64 -11.25 -15.62
C ILE A 45 -20.74 -11.00 -14.59
N SER A 46 -21.93 -11.53 -14.87
CA SER A 46 -22.95 -11.73 -13.84
C SER A 46 -22.40 -12.73 -12.83
N ARG A 47 -22.70 -12.51 -11.53
CA ARG A 47 -22.20 -13.22 -10.32
C ARG A 47 -22.16 -14.77 -10.36
N THR A 48 -22.68 -15.38 -11.40
CA THR A 48 -22.92 -16.81 -11.60
C THR A 48 -22.12 -17.44 -12.74
N GLU A 49 -21.40 -16.68 -13.56
CA GLU A 49 -20.46 -17.26 -14.54
C GLU A 49 -19.10 -17.51 -13.86
N ASP A 50 -18.67 -18.77 -13.95
CA ASP A 50 -17.40 -19.24 -13.40
C ASP A 50 -16.27 -18.30 -13.86
N LEU A 51 -15.58 -17.66 -12.90
CA LEU A 51 -14.31 -17.00 -13.18
C LEU A 51 -13.38 -18.09 -13.70
N GLY A 52 -13.32 -18.25 -15.03
CA GLY A 52 -12.46 -19.23 -15.68
C GLY A 52 -11.07 -19.13 -15.06
N LYS A 53 -10.39 -20.26 -14.84
CA LYS A 53 -9.16 -20.38 -14.02
C LYS A 53 -8.11 -19.26 -14.23
N GLY A 54 -8.06 -18.65 -15.41
CA GLY A 54 -7.23 -17.47 -15.70
C GLY A 54 -7.65 -16.16 -15.00
N GLY A 55 -8.95 -15.90 -14.81
CA GLY A 55 -9.46 -14.71 -14.11
C GLY A 55 -9.12 -14.72 -12.61
N GLY A 56 -9.30 -15.86 -11.94
CA GLY A 56 -8.88 -16.01 -10.54
C GLY A 56 -7.36 -15.87 -10.35
N LEU A 57 -6.57 -16.41 -11.29
CA LEU A 57 -5.12 -16.27 -11.27
C LEU A 57 -4.68 -14.81 -11.48
N LEU A 58 -5.30 -14.09 -12.42
CA LEU A 58 -5.04 -12.66 -12.63
C LEU A 58 -5.39 -11.82 -11.40
N MET A 59 -6.48 -12.14 -10.69
CA MET A 59 -6.82 -11.45 -9.44
C MET A 59 -5.76 -11.67 -8.35
N LEU A 60 -5.28 -12.89 -8.17
CA LEU A 60 -4.24 -13.19 -7.19
C LEU A 60 -2.90 -12.53 -7.54
N ILE A 61 -2.49 -12.60 -8.81
CA ILE A 61 -1.24 -11.98 -9.28
C ILE A 61 -1.32 -10.46 -9.13
N SER A 62 -2.43 -9.85 -9.50
CA SER A 62 -2.60 -8.39 -9.36
C SER A 62 -2.61 -7.94 -7.89
N MET A 63 -3.14 -8.75 -6.97
CA MET A 63 -3.06 -8.48 -5.52
C MET A 63 -1.62 -8.47 -5.03
N GLY A 64 -0.89 -9.55 -5.34
CA GLY A 64 0.51 -9.70 -4.94
C GLY A 64 1.39 -8.61 -5.54
N ALA A 65 1.21 -8.33 -6.84
CA ALA A 65 1.99 -7.32 -7.54
C ALA A 65 1.73 -5.90 -7.00
N ALA A 66 0.47 -5.51 -6.80
CA ALA A 66 0.14 -4.18 -6.27
C ALA A 66 0.74 -3.99 -4.87
N THR A 67 0.46 -4.94 -3.96
CA THR A 67 0.92 -4.88 -2.56
C THR A 67 2.45 -4.89 -2.46
N TYR A 68 3.11 -5.72 -3.26
CA TYR A 68 4.58 -5.79 -3.30
C TYR A 68 5.20 -4.49 -3.81
N CYS A 69 4.67 -3.91 -4.90
CA CYS A 69 5.19 -2.66 -5.45
C CYS A 69 5.10 -1.52 -4.44
N PHE A 70 3.96 -1.35 -3.75
CA PHE A 70 3.79 -0.30 -2.76
C PHE A 70 4.66 -0.51 -1.52
N SER A 71 4.78 -1.74 -1.01
CA SER A 71 5.68 -2.05 0.11
C SER A 71 7.15 -1.83 -0.26
N ALA A 72 7.58 -2.19 -1.47
CA ALA A 72 8.94 -1.95 -1.93
C ALA A 72 9.28 -0.45 -2.00
N ILE A 73 8.33 0.39 -2.46
CA ILE A 73 8.46 1.84 -2.45
C ILE A 73 8.59 2.35 -1.01
N GLY A 74 7.68 1.95 -0.12
CA GLY A 74 7.70 2.34 1.29
C GLY A 74 8.99 1.97 2.01
N SER A 75 9.50 0.76 1.76
CA SER A 75 10.78 0.27 2.27
C SER A 75 11.97 1.08 1.76
N GLN A 76 11.98 1.47 0.48
CA GLN A 76 13.05 2.30 -0.07
C GLN A 76 13.03 3.71 0.53
N LEU A 77 11.87 4.37 0.59
CA LEU A 77 11.75 5.69 1.20
C LEU A 77 12.11 5.63 2.69
N GLY A 78 11.70 4.59 3.41
CA GLY A 78 12.05 4.42 4.83
C GLY A 78 13.56 4.36 5.03
N ARG A 79 14.27 3.59 4.20
CA ARG A 79 15.74 3.55 4.21
C ARG A 79 16.38 4.89 3.86
N GLU A 80 15.76 5.71 3.01
CA GLU A 80 16.27 7.05 2.71
C GLU A 80 16.12 8.02 3.87
N VAL A 81 15.03 7.90 4.64
CA VAL A 81 14.85 8.65 5.90
C VAL A 81 15.89 8.22 6.93
N GLU A 82 16.09 6.91 7.12
CA GLU A 82 17.11 6.37 8.04
C GLU A 82 18.53 6.81 7.67
N ARG A 83 18.81 6.94 6.38
CA ARG A 83 20.09 7.46 5.85
C ARG A 83 20.23 8.98 5.97
N GLY A 84 19.22 9.67 6.49
CA GLY A 84 19.19 11.13 6.62
C GLY A 84 19.14 11.87 5.29
N LYS A 85 18.81 11.18 4.18
CA LYS A 85 18.73 11.80 2.84
C LYS A 85 17.45 12.60 2.65
N ILE A 86 16.37 12.17 3.30
CA ILE A 86 15.07 12.83 3.30
C ILE A 86 14.52 12.90 4.72
N THR A 87 13.58 13.81 4.97
CA THR A 87 12.93 13.94 6.27
C THR A 87 11.67 13.07 6.35
N TRP A 88 11.20 12.78 7.56
CA TRP A 88 9.88 12.18 7.77
C TRP A 88 8.74 13.00 7.16
N ALA A 89 8.86 14.33 7.12
CA ALA A 89 7.87 15.17 6.44
C ALA A 89 7.83 14.88 4.93
N THR A 90 9.01 14.82 4.29
CA THR A 90 9.14 14.45 2.88
C THR A 90 8.55 13.06 2.60
N TYR A 91 8.83 12.09 3.47
CA TYR A 91 8.26 10.74 3.38
C TYR A 91 6.73 10.76 3.30
N TRP A 92 6.07 11.42 4.25
CA TRP A 92 4.62 11.48 4.32
C TRP A 92 4.03 12.26 3.14
N THR A 93 4.68 13.35 2.71
CA THR A 93 4.25 14.10 1.52
C THR A 93 4.34 13.23 0.26
N THR A 94 5.42 12.47 0.07
CA THR A 94 5.56 11.57 -1.08
C THR A 94 4.53 10.44 -1.04
N LEU A 95 4.26 9.87 0.13
CA LEU A 95 3.21 8.86 0.30
C LEU A 95 1.85 9.40 -0.14
N ILE A 96 1.44 10.57 0.35
CA ILE A 96 0.18 11.20 -0.03
C ILE A 96 0.14 11.48 -1.53
N GLY A 97 1.23 12.00 -2.10
CA GLY A 97 1.34 12.26 -3.54
C GLY A 97 1.16 10.99 -4.38
N ILE A 98 1.78 9.88 -3.98
CA ILE A 98 1.63 8.58 -4.64
C ILE A 98 0.20 8.06 -4.50
N ALA A 99 -0.40 8.15 -3.31
CA ALA A 99 -1.77 7.73 -3.09
C ALA A 99 -2.75 8.51 -3.99
N VAL A 100 -2.66 9.83 -4.00
CA VAL A 100 -3.51 10.72 -4.82
C VAL A 100 -3.32 10.43 -6.31
N ALA A 101 -2.06 10.33 -6.77
CA ALA A 101 -1.78 10.01 -8.17
C ALA A 101 -2.36 8.64 -8.57
N THR A 102 -2.20 7.64 -7.70
CA THR A 102 -2.73 6.28 -7.95
C THR A 102 -4.25 6.28 -8.04
N PHE A 103 -4.95 6.91 -7.08
CA PHE A 103 -6.41 6.99 -7.12
C PHE A 103 -6.90 7.77 -8.35
N ALA A 104 -6.24 8.87 -8.70
CA ALA A 104 -6.55 9.62 -9.92
C ALA A 104 -6.36 8.78 -11.19
N PHE A 105 -5.26 8.02 -11.30
CA PHE A 105 -5.04 7.07 -12.41
C PHE A 105 -6.12 5.99 -12.48
N LEU A 106 -6.56 5.51 -11.32
CA LEU A 106 -7.67 4.58 -11.24
C LEU A 106 -9.03 5.25 -11.48
N GLY A 107 -9.08 6.55 -11.77
CA GLY A 107 -10.32 7.29 -11.99
C GLY A 107 -11.21 7.38 -10.74
N VAL A 108 -10.62 7.22 -9.56
CA VAL A 108 -11.28 7.44 -8.27
C VAL A 108 -10.88 8.84 -7.83
N THR A 109 -11.76 9.80 -8.12
CA THR A 109 -11.51 11.23 -7.86
C THR A 109 -12.22 11.73 -6.60
N GLY A 110 -13.15 10.95 -6.07
CA GLY A 110 -13.82 11.21 -4.80
C GLY A 110 -14.30 9.94 -4.10
N ILE A 111 -14.69 10.07 -2.83
CA ILE A 111 -15.30 8.98 -2.05
C ILE A 111 -16.58 8.46 -2.73
N ASP A 112 -17.32 9.33 -3.42
CA ASP A 112 -18.51 8.93 -4.17
C ASP A 112 -18.19 7.96 -5.31
N ASP A 113 -17.04 8.09 -5.97
CA ASP A 113 -16.61 7.15 -7.03
C ASP A 113 -16.29 5.77 -6.43
N PHE A 114 -15.67 5.77 -5.24
CA PHE A 114 -15.38 4.55 -4.49
C PHE A 114 -16.66 3.86 -4.00
N LEU A 115 -17.60 4.61 -3.43
CA LEU A 115 -18.89 4.08 -2.97
C LEU A 115 -19.72 3.54 -4.14
N LYS A 116 -19.76 4.25 -5.27
CA LYS A 116 -20.42 3.74 -6.50
C LYS A 116 -19.78 2.46 -7.01
N LEU A 117 -18.46 2.34 -6.96
CA LEU A 117 -17.75 1.11 -7.30
C LEU A 117 -18.12 -0.04 -6.36
N TRP A 118 -18.21 0.22 -5.05
CA TRP A 118 -18.57 -0.78 -4.05
C TRP A 118 -20.03 -1.25 -4.17
N ASP A 119 -20.96 -0.32 -4.33
CA ASP A 119 -22.38 -0.64 -4.58
C ASP A 119 -22.58 -1.41 -5.89
N SER A 120 -21.72 -1.19 -6.90
CA SER A 120 -21.76 -1.95 -8.15
C SER A 120 -21.24 -3.38 -8.03
N VAL A 121 -20.51 -3.72 -6.96
CA VAL A 121 -19.98 -5.07 -6.68
C VAL A 121 -20.92 -5.87 -5.77
N LYS A 122 -21.85 -5.19 -5.08
CA LYS A 122 -22.83 -5.80 -4.18
C LYS A 122 -24.02 -6.41 -4.90
#